data_AF-A0A2E6NR26-F1
#
_entry.id   AF-A0A2E6NR26-F1
#
_cell.length_a   1.000
_cell.length_b   1.000
_cell.length_c   1.000
_cell.angle_alpha   90.00
_cell.angle_beta   90.00
_cell.angle_gamma   90.00
#
_symmetry.space_group_name_H-M   'P 1'
#
loop_
_entity.id
_entity.type
_entity.pdbx_description
1 polymer ?
#
loop_
_entity_poly.entity_id
_entity_poly.type
_entity_poly.pdbx_seq_one_letter_code
_entity_poly.pdbx_strand_id
1 'polypeptide(L)'
;MTSNSGGGIQGNHNQRVRYLDGYEGDLSRLIGRYATEFGLVIAIFAVIVIAILLDPTNAYLEKTWYNAKEILRHASILGIFAMGAGIVIISGGIDLSSGSMIALSGVICCSIILGLCQYTGLVDETGNPITANLPTWFLTVAISGTLGVGFIVGSFHAWLITVIRLPPFIATLASLVGLRSLGRVLIQDVNRAFTPNANTQIYIRDAAYKSLGQEWYIPLVICIVVALVLFTLMRSMVTGRHLYAIGGNEDAARLSGISTEKKKWLAYCIGTMTAALAGILYSSYVGGAMPDRDGLGYELNAIAAAVVGGCSLAGGLGTISGIVLGALFLRVVIDAVAKTVKNNPDEFQGMIVGLLVVLAVTFNELRSQKVGRKKFFPGALGVVNIFTLTVLMGIVAMLVTSDGEMAYGYPLKIVAGCIAAGVTCGVLVARKWLESRPIGGLDGTLLGRYLKAGKELWDRALCWLANTLPARAFNYLIRNYSNFSGRATRAEFWWFNLISLIFVLVVCMGLLYLQAVFGGIQPPGERWEGWRAFSTIYTLAILIPTLALSVRRLHDRGKNGWMMLVGLIPVIGWVILFVIVCLDSASGDNQYGSNPKGIGGPSPDSGEETGKAEQVS
;
A
#
# COMPACT_ATOMS: atom_id res chain seq x y z
N MET A 1 31.39 43.95 -34.88
CA MET A 1 31.46 42.50 -35.18
C MET A 1 31.73 41.75 -33.89
N THR A 2 31.08 40.59 -33.68
CA THR A 2 31.45 39.48 -32.74
C THR A 2 31.75 39.78 -31.26
N SER A 3 31.31 39.00 -30.27
CA SER A 3 30.31 37.91 -30.22
C SER A 3 30.00 37.60 -28.75
N ASN A 4 28.76 37.18 -28.49
CA ASN A 4 28.30 36.77 -27.16
C ASN A 4 28.71 35.31 -26.86
N SER A 5 29.23 35.00 -25.68
CA SER A 5 29.25 33.63 -25.13
C SER A 5 29.36 33.62 -23.61
N GLY A 6 28.24 33.40 -22.93
CA GLY A 6 28.20 33.09 -21.50
C GLY A 6 28.57 31.62 -21.23
N GLY A 7 29.27 31.36 -20.13
CA GLY A 7 29.76 30.03 -19.77
C GLY A 7 30.02 29.88 -18.27
N GLY A 8 29.12 30.40 -17.43
CA GLY A 8 29.23 30.33 -15.98
C GLY A 8 29.02 28.90 -15.46
N ILE A 9 30.12 28.15 -15.28
CA ILE A 9 30.11 26.80 -14.71
C ILE A 9 29.55 26.88 -13.28
N GLN A 10 28.35 26.32 -13.07
CA GLN A 10 27.81 26.11 -11.72
C GLN A 10 28.62 25.02 -11.01
N GLY A 11 29.67 25.45 -10.31
CA GLY A 11 30.47 24.59 -9.44
C GLY A 11 29.61 23.92 -8.37
N ASN A 12 29.59 22.58 -8.38
CA ASN A 12 28.78 21.76 -7.48
C ASN A 12 29.11 22.06 -6.01
N HIS A 13 28.11 22.54 -5.25
CA HIS A 13 28.28 23.03 -3.87
C HIS A 13 28.83 21.97 -2.92
N ASN A 14 28.70 20.68 -3.25
CA ASN A 14 29.28 19.55 -2.51
C ASN A 14 30.82 19.54 -2.44
N GLN A 15 31.53 20.35 -3.25
CA GLN A 15 32.98 20.52 -3.09
C GLN A 15 33.37 21.56 -2.01
N ARG A 16 32.49 22.52 -1.66
CA ARG A 16 32.81 23.57 -0.66
C ARG A 16 32.65 23.13 0.79
N VAL A 17 31.83 22.12 1.07
CA VAL A 17 31.69 21.58 2.45
C VAL A 17 32.98 20.87 2.90
N ARG A 18 33.73 20.27 1.97
CA ARG A 18 34.92 19.44 2.25
C ARG A 18 36.16 20.20 2.74
N TYR A 19 36.08 21.53 2.88
CA TYR A 19 37.19 22.39 3.33
C TYR A 19 36.95 23.04 4.72
N LEU A 20 35.82 22.76 5.38
CA LEU A 20 35.51 23.31 6.72
C LEU A 20 35.44 22.25 7.83
N ASP A 21 35.56 20.96 7.52
CA ASP A 21 35.53 19.84 8.49
C ASP A 21 36.84 19.71 9.33
N GLY A 22 37.52 20.84 9.56
CA GLY A 22 38.86 20.95 10.12
C GLY A 22 38.93 21.09 11.64
N TYR A 23 37.87 20.80 12.40
CA TYR A 23 37.93 20.72 13.87
C TYR A 23 36.84 19.84 14.53
N GLU A 24 36.29 18.88 13.80
CA GLU A 24 35.37 17.88 14.38
C GLU A 24 36.13 16.65 14.91
N GLY A 25 35.97 16.36 16.21
CA GLY A 25 36.60 15.21 16.86
C GLY A 25 36.04 13.87 16.37
N ASP A 26 36.83 12.80 16.46
CA ASP A 26 36.46 11.49 15.88
C ASP A 26 35.10 10.95 16.36
N LEU A 27 34.66 11.31 17.57
CA LEU A 27 33.35 10.94 18.10
C LEU A 27 32.17 11.54 17.31
N SER A 28 32.22 12.81 16.89
CA SER A 28 31.12 13.42 16.11
C SER A 28 31.06 12.83 14.70
N ARG A 29 32.22 12.56 14.10
CA ARG A 29 32.35 11.86 12.81
C ARG A 29 31.80 10.43 12.87
N LEU A 30 32.03 9.71 13.97
CA LEU A 30 31.56 8.34 14.16
C LEU A 30 30.04 8.29 14.45
N ILE A 31 29.53 9.23 15.27
CA ILE A 31 28.09 9.41 15.51
C ILE A 31 27.37 9.78 14.21
N GLY A 32 27.89 10.75 13.44
CA GLY A 32 27.30 11.18 12.17
C GLY A 32 27.21 10.06 11.13
N ARG A 33 28.18 9.13 11.14
CA ARG A 33 28.21 7.98 10.22
C ARG A 33 27.16 6.91 10.51
N TYR A 34 26.79 6.72 11.77
CA TYR A 34 25.85 5.68 12.23
C TYR A 34 24.61 6.27 12.92
N ALA A 35 24.26 7.52 12.60
CA ALA A 35 23.19 8.26 13.29
C ALA A 35 21.81 7.60 13.16
N THR A 36 21.58 6.80 12.11
CA THR A 36 20.35 6.02 11.92
C THR A 36 20.35 4.78 12.81
N GLU A 37 21.43 4.01 12.82
CA GLU A 37 21.59 2.84 13.69
C GLU A 37 21.53 3.20 15.18
N PHE A 38 22.22 4.27 15.62
CA PHE A 38 22.11 4.78 16.99
C PHE A 38 20.69 5.25 17.33
N GLY A 39 20.02 5.95 16.40
CA GLY A 39 18.62 6.36 16.56
C GLY A 39 17.68 5.18 16.73
N LEU A 40 17.88 4.08 15.99
CA LEU A 40 17.11 2.85 16.12
C LEU A 40 17.35 2.16 17.47
N VAL A 41 18.61 2.08 17.93
CA VAL A 41 18.91 1.51 19.26
C VAL A 41 18.20 2.30 20.37
N ILE A 42 18.26 3.63 20.33
CA ILE A 42 17.54 4.50 21.28
C ILE A 42 16.02 4.26 21.19
N ALA A 43 15.46 4.16 19.99
CA ALA A 43 14.04 3.89 19.78
C ALA A 43 13.61 2.51 20.31
N ILE A 44 14.43 1.46 20.15
CA ILE A 44 14.20 0.14 20.74
C ILE A 44 14.11 0.24 22.27
N PHE A 45 15.09 0.88 22.91
CA PHE A 45 15.07 1.06 24.37
C PHE A 45 13.85 1.87 24.83
N ALA A 46 13.50 2.95 24.11
CA ALA A 46 12.32 3.74 24.43
C ALA A 46 11.02 2.92 24.34
N VAL A 47 10.85 2.08 23.30
CA VAL A 47 9.67 1.21 23.18
C VAL A 47 9.64 0.15 24.29
N ILE A 48 10.78 -0.45 24.66
CA ILE A 48 10.83 -1.42 25.77
C ILE A 48 10.44 -0.76 27.09
N VAL A 49 10.95 0.44 27.39
CA VAL A 49 10.59 1.19 28.61
C VAL A 49 9.10 1.54 28.60
N ILE A 50 8.56 2.03 27.48
CA ILE A 50 7.12 2.31 27.35
C ILE A 50 6.28 1.04 27.51
N ALA A 51 6.70 -0.09 26.93
CA ALA A 51 6.03 -1.38 27.07
C ALA A 51 5.99 -1.84 28.53
N ILE A 52 7.10 -1.74 29.27
CA ILE A 52 7.17 -2.06 30.70
C ILE A 52 6.24 -1.16 31.52
N LEU A 53 6.18 0.14 31.22
CA LEU A 53 5.33 1.10 31.94
C LEU A 53 3.83 0.94 31.64
N LEU A 54 3.48 0.37 30.48
CA LEU A 54 2.08 0.19 30.04
C LEU A 54 1.58 -1.26 30.15
N ASP A 55 2.45 -2.25 30.42
CA ASP A 55 2.09 -3.66 30.61
C ASP A 55 1.35 -3.84 31.95
N PRO A 56 0.03 -4.09 31.93
CA PRO A 56 -0.77 -4.20 33.14
C PRO A 56 -0.54 -5.54 33.88
N THR A 57 0.24 -6.45 33.30
CA THR A 57 0.55 -7.78 33.85
C THR A 57 1.98 -7.91 34.36
N ASN A 58 2.83 -6.88 34.19
CA ASN A 58 4.28 -6.93 34.45
C ASN A 58 5.00 -8.13 33.79
N ALA A 59 4.42 -8.74 32.75
CA ALA A 59 4.96 -9.92 32.09
C ALA A 59 6.38 -9.67 31.57
N TYR A 60 6.70 -8.44 31.13
CA TYR A 60 8.06 -8.05 30.75
C TYR A 60 9.10 -8.16 31.88
N LEU A 61 8.72 -7.86 33.12
CA LEU A 61 9.61 -7.89 34.29
C LEU A 61 9.65 -9.26 34.97
N GLU A 62 8.52 -9.95 35.06
CA GLU A 62 8.44 -11.29 35.66
C GLU A 62 9.04 -12.37 34.76
N LYS A 63 8.86 -12.26 33.44
CA LYS A 63 9.27 -13.26 32.44
C LYS A 63 10.31 -12.71 31.46
N THR A 64 11.17 -11.79 31.91
CA THR A 64 12.20 -11.10 31.11
C THR A 64 12.95 -12.02 30.14
N TRP A 65 13.47 -13.15 30.64
CA TRP A 65 14.26 -14.08 29.82
C TRP A 65 13.43 -14.83 28.77
N TYR A 66 12.18 -15.17 29.08
CA TYR A 66 11.26 -15.78 28.10
C TYR A 66 10.92 -14.78 27.01
N ASN A 67 10.56 -13.55 27.37
CA ASN A 67 10.25 -12.49 26.42
C ASN A 67 11.45 -12.13 25.53
N ALA A 68 12.65 -12.03 26.09
CA ALA A 68 13.87 -11.77 25.34
C ALA A 68 14.13 -12.87 24.28
N LYS A 69 13.97 -14.15 24.64
CA LYS A 69 14.06 -15.28 23.69
C LYS A 69 13.00 -15.21 22.60
N GLU A 70 11.76 -14.88 22.96
CA GLU A 70 10.63 -14.78 22.03
C GLU A 70 10.85 -13.66 21.01
N ILE A 71 11.21 -12.46 21.49
CA ILE A 71 11.57 -11.31 20.64
C ILE A 71 12.74 -11.68 19.73
N LEU A 72 13.83 -12.26 20.26
CA LEU A 72 15.00 -12.63 19.47
C LEU A 72 14.68 -13.67 18.39
N ARG A 73 13.89 -14.71 18.70
CA ARG A 73 13.46 -15.73 17.72
C ARG A 73 12.73 -15.08 16.55
N HIS A 74 11.66 -14.32 16.84
CA HIS A 74 10.80 -13.74 15.80
C HIS A 74 11.47 -12.57 15.07
N ALA A 75 12.31 -11.77 15.75
CA ALA A 75 13.12 -10.74 15.11
C ALA A 75 14.15 -11.34 14.17
N SER A 76 14.67 -12.54 14.49
CA SER A 76 15.61 -13.26 13.62
C SER A 76 14.93 -13.82 12.38
N ILE A 77 13.75 -14.45 12.52
CA ILE A 77 12.95 -14.92 11.38
C ILE A 77 12.58 -13.73 10.49
N LEU A 78 12.08 -12.62 11.06
CA LEU A 78 11.79 -11.38 10.34
C LEU A 78 13.03 -10.82 9.64
N GLY A 79 14.15 -10.73 10.34
CA GLY A 79 15.41 -10.20 9.83
C GLY A 79 15.92 -10.93 8.60
N ILE A 80 15.82 -12.27 8.57
CA ILE A 80 16.28 -13.09 7.44
C ILE A 80 15.62 -12.64 6.13
N PHE A 81 14.29 -12.61 6.05
CA PHE A 81 13.60 -12.24 4.81
C PHE A 81 13.50 -10.72 4.60
N ALA A 82 13.53 -9.91 5.66
CA ALA A 82 13.64 -8.45 5.56
C ALA A 82 14.96 -8.02 4.91
N MET A 83 16.09 -8.71 5.17
CA MET A 83 17.36 -8.46 4.48
C MET A 83 17.27 -8.75 2.98
N GLY A 84 16.58 -9.83 2.59
CA GLY A 84 16.33 -10.13 1.18
C GLY A 84 15.48 -9.07 0.47
N ALA A 85 14.33 -8.70 1.07
CA ALA A 85 13.50 -7.61 0.59
C ALA A 85 14.26 -6.28 0.53
N GLY A 86 15.09 -5.99 1.53
CA GLY A 86 15.95 -4.82 1.59
C GLY A 86 16.98 -4.76 0.46
N ILE A 87 17.56 -5.89 0.03
CA ILE A 87 18.45 -5.94 -1.14
C ILE A 87 17.69 -5.66 -2.44
N VAL A 88 16.47 -6.19 -2.58
CA VAL A 88 15.60 -5.87 -3.72
C VAL A 88 15.28 -4.36 -3.75
N ILE A 89 14.89 -3.79 -2.61
CA ILE A 89 14.63 -2.35 -2.45
C ILE A 89 15.87 -1.52 -2.80
N ILE A 90 17.05 -1.85 -2.26
CA ILE A 90 18.32 -1.17 -2.56
C ILE A 90 18.62 -1.20 -4.06
N SER A 91 18.24 -2.26 -4.79
CA SER A 91 18.41 -2.38 -6.24
C SER A 91 17.37 -1.62 -7.09
N GLY A 92 16.46 -0.87 -6.47
CA GLY A 92 15.37 -0.15 -7.15
C GLY A 92 14.16 -1.02 -7.51
N GLY A 93 14.02 -2.18 -6.86
CA GLY A 93 12.88 -3.09 -7.01
C GLY A 93 11.94 -3.09 -5.81
N ILE A 94 10.80 -3.77 -5.93
CA ILE A 94 9.91 -4.10 -4.81
C ILE A 94 9.50 -5.56 -4.98
N ASP A 95 9.62 -6.35 -3.90
CA ASP A 95 9.12 -7.72 -3.84
C ASP A 95 8.05 -7.88 -2.76
N LEU A 96 6.81 -8.07 -3.19
CA LEU A 96 5.66 -8.35 -2.32
C LEU A 96 5.43 -9.86 -2.07
N SER A 97 6.16 -10.75 -2.76
CA SER A 97 5.88 -12.19 -2.70
C SER A 97 6.31 -12.87 -1.40
N SER A 98 7.13 -12.21 -0.58
CA SER A 98 7.85 -12.85 0.54
C SER A 98 6.94 -13.57 1.56
N GLY A 99 5.79 -13.01 1.93
CA GLY A 99 4.83 -13.69 2.82
C GLY A 99 4.22 -14.96 2.21
N SER A 100 3.96 -14.94 0.90
CA SER A 100 3.46 -16.12 0.17
C SER A 100 4.57 -17.13 -0.15
N MET A 101 5.83 -16.67 -0.26
CA MET A 101 6.99 -17.54 -0.32
C MET A 101 7.27 -18.26 1.01
N ILE A 102 7.07 -17.59 2.15
CA ILE A 102 7.12 -18.22 3.48
C ILE A 102 6.10 -19.36 3.56
N ALA A 103 4.84 -19.08 3.18
CA ALA A 103 3.77 -20.08 3.15
C ALA A 103 4.09 -21.26 2.21
N LEU A 104 4.43 -21.00 0.94
CA LEU A 104 4.75 -22.04 -0.03
C LEU A 104 5.96 -22.89 0.42
N SER A 105 6.98 -22.26 0.99
CA SER A 105 8.20 -22.95 1.43
C SER A 105 7.96 -23.86 2.62
N GLY A 106 7.09 -23.45 3.56
CA GLY A 106 6.60 -24.31 4.63
C GLY A 106 5.86 -25.53 4.10
N VAL A 107 4.96 -25.35 3.11
CA VAL A 107 4.26 -26.47 2.45
C VAL A 107 5.27 -27.39 1.77
N ILE A 108 6.14 -26.88 0.90
CA ILE A 108 7.15 -27.68 0.17
C ILE A 108 8.04 -28.48 1.14
N CYS A 109 8.53 -27.86 2.22
CA CYS A 109 9.38 -28.53 3.20
C CYS A 109 8.65 -29.71 3.86
N CYS A 110 7.44 -29.46 4.36
CA CYS A 110 6.58 -30.49 4.95
C CYS A 110 6.21 -31.59 3.93
N SER A 111 5.84 -31.24 2.70
CA SER A 111 5.48 -32.19 1.64
C SER A 111 6.65 -33.09 1.22
N ILE A 112 7.88 -32.56 1.15
CA ILE A 112 9.07 -33.39 0.89
C ILE A 112 9.29 -34.38 2.05
N ILE A 113 9.14 -33.95 3.31
CA ILE A 113 9.25 -34.84 4.47
C ILE A 113 8.22 -35.98 4.38
N LEU A 114 6.95 -35.68 4.12
CA LEU A 114 5.91 -36.73 3.98
C LEU A 114 6.19 -37.67 2.80
N GLY A 115 6.64 -37.14 1.66
CA GLY A 115 7.02 -37.94 0.49
C GLY A 115 8.21 -38.87 0.76
N LEU A 116 9.18 -38.43 1.57
CA LEU A 116 10.29 -39.28 2.01
C LEU A 116 9.85 -40.36 3.02
N CYS A 117 8.90 -40.06 3.92
CA CYS A 117 8.29 -41.09 4.78
C CYS A 117 7.66 -42.19 3.91
N GLN A 118 6.86 -41.82 2.90
CA GLN A 118 6.26 -42.77 1.97
C GLN A 118 7.30 -43.58 1.20
N TYR A 119 8.31 -42.91 0.62
CA TYR A 119 9.36 -43.55 -0.18
C TYR A 119 10.20 -44.56 0.61
N THR A 120 10.44 -44.29 1.89
CA THR A 120 11.23 -45.15 2.79
C THR A 120 10.40 -46.21 3.51
N GLY A 121 9.07 -46.23 3.32
CA GLY A 121 8.17 -47.13 4.03
C GLY A 121 7.95 -46.79 5.51
N LEU A 122 8.29 -45.57 5.95
CA LEU A 122 7.98 -45.05 7.28
C LEU A 122 6.50 -44.62 7.34
N VAL A 123 5.61 -45.60 7.23
CA VAL A 123 4.15 -45.46 7.31
C VAL A 123 3.58 -46.36 8.40
N ASP A 124 2.45 -45.99 8.96
CA ASP A 124 1.71 -46.82 9.91
C ASP A 124 0.84 -47.88 9.20
N GLU A 125 0.14 -48.70 9.99
CA GLU A 125 -0.75 -49.77 9.50
C GLU A 125 -1.89 -49.25 8.60
N THR A 126 -2.21 -47.95 8.67
CA THR A 126 -3.22 -47.29 7.83
C THR A 126 -2.63 -46.59 6.60
N GLY A 127 -1.32 -46.67 6.40
CA GLY A 127 -0.59 -46.01 5.32
C GLY A 127 -0.29 -44.53 5.56
N ASN A 128 -0.53 -44.00 6.78
CA ASN A 128 -0.21 -42.61 7.09
C ASN A 128 1.28 -42.46 7.44
N PRO A 129 1.94 -41.36 7.03
CA PRO A 129 3.38 -41.18 7.22
C PRO A 129 3.75 -40.97 8.69
N ILE A 130 4.66 -41.81 9.20
CA ILE A 130 5.23 -41.68 10.54
C ILE A 130 6.25 -40.54 10.51
N THR A 131 5.90 -39.42 11.15
CA THR A 131 6.72 -38.20 11.19
C THR A 131 7.47 -37.99 12.50
N ALA A 132 7.71 -39.03 13.30
CA ALA A 132 8.46 -38.95 14.55
C ALA A 132 9.83 -39.63 14.43
N ASN A 133 10.87 -39.01 15.01
CA ASN A 133 12.26 -39.51 15.01
C ASN A 133 12.80 -39.78 13.60
N LEU A 134 12.67 -38.78 12.73
CA LEU A 134 13.06 -38.90 11.33
C LEU A 134 14.58 -38.94 11.15
N PRO A 135 15.10 -39.72 10.17
CA PRO A 135 16.52 -39.69 9.82
C PRO A 135 16.95 -38.27 9.42
N THR A 136 18.08 -37.80 9.95
CA THR A 136 18.54 -36.40 9.77
C THR A 136 18.66 -35.98 8.30
N TRP A 137 18.94 -36.91 7.39
CA TRP A 137 19.04 -36.63 5.95
C TRP A 137 17.71 -36.18 5.33
N PHE A 138 16.55 -36.54 5.91
CA PHE A 138 15.24 -36.03 5.47
C PHE A 138 15.20 -34.51 5.58
N LEU A 139 15.71 -33.96 6.68
CA LEU A 139 15.78 -32.51 6.92
C LEU A 139 16.70 -31.86 5.89
N THR A 140 17.86 -32.45 5.62
CA THR A 140 18.80 -31.94 4.60
C THR A 140 18.15 -31.89 3.22
N VAL A 141 17.49 -32.97 2.78
CA VAL A 141 16.82 -33.03 1.48
C VAL A 141 15.64 -32.05 1.40
N ALA A 142 14.81 -31.97 2.45
CA ALA A 142 13.69 -31.03 2.51
C ALA A 142 14.16 -29.56 2.47
N ILE A 143 15.16 -29.20 3.27
CA ILE A 143 15.75 -27.85 3.29
C ILE A 143 16.34 -27.50 1.93
N SER A 144 17.15 -28.40 1.33
CA SER A 144 17.76 -28.18 0.01
C SER A 144 16.72 -28.04 -1.10
N GLY A 145 15.69 -28.90 -1.12
CA GLY A 145 14.59 -28.82 -2.08
C GLY A 145 13.79 -27.52 -1.96
N THR A 146 13.45 -27.11 -0.74
CA THR A 146 12.74 -25.85 -0.47
C THR A 146 13.56 -24.62 -0.88
N LEU A 147 14.86 -24.59 -0.58
CA LEU A 147 15.75 -23.51 -1.04
C LEU A 147 15.90 -23.49 -2.58
N GLY A 148 15.88 -24.67 -3.22
CA GLY A 148 15.83 -24.81 -4.68
C GLY A 148 14.57 -24.19 -5.29
N VAL A 149 13.39 -24.44 -4.70
CA VAL A 149 12.14 -23.77 -5.10
C VAL A 149 12.24 -22.26 -4.89
N GLY A 150 12.82 -21.80 -3.79
CA GLY A 150 13.11 -20.38 -3.56
C GLY A 150 13.94 -19.74 -4.69
N PHE A 151 15.02 -20.40 -5.11
CA PHE A 151 15.86 -19.96 -6.22
C PHE A 151 15.13 -19.95 -7.58
N ILE A 152 14.30 -20.96 -7.86
CA ILE A 152 13.46 -21.03 -9.07
C ILE A 152 12.47 -19.86 -9.12
N VAL A 153 11.77 -19.58 -8.01
CA VAL A 153 10.80 -18.47 -7.96
C VAL A 153 11.49 -17.11 -8.08
N GLY A 154 12.67 -16.94 -7.49
CA GLY A 154 13.46 -15.71 -7.66
C GLY A 154 13.93 -15.50 -9.10
N SER A 155 14.32 -16.59 -9.77
CA SER A 155 14.63 -16.59 -11.20
C SER A 155 13.41 -16.26 -12.06
N PHE A 156 12.23 -16.75 -11.68
CA PHE A 156 10.96 -16.43 -12.34
C PHE A 156 10.57 -14.96 -12.20
N HIS A 157 10.61 -14.38 -10.98
CA HIS A 157 10.40 -12.94 -10.77
C HIS A 157 11.38 -12.10 -11.60
N ALA A 158 12.66 -12.47 -11.57
CA ALA A 158 13.68 -11.81 -12.36
C ALA A 158 13.43 -11.89 -13.87
N TRP A 159 12.95 -13.02 -14.38
CA TRP A 159 12.60 -13.20 -15.80
C TRP A 159 11.41 -12.32 -16.21
N LEU A 160 10.34 -12.30 -15.40
CA LEU A 160 9.20 -11.39 -15.60
C LEU A 160 9.63 -9.91 -15.67
N ILE A 161 10.58 -9.51 -14.82
CA ILE A 161 11.00 -8.11 -14.66
C ILE A 161 12.05 -7.70 -15.69
N THR A 162 12.98 -8.58 -16.06
CA THR A 162 14.11 -8.24 -16.94
C THR A 162 13.86 -8.59 -18.41
N VAL A 163 13.16 -9.70 -18.69
CA VAL A 163 12.91 -10.18 -20.05
C VAL A 163 11.52 -9.74 -20.55
N ILE A 164 10.45 -10.00 -19.79
CA ILE A 164 9.10 -9.53 -20.14
C ILE A 164 8.94 -8.02 -19.87
N ARG A 165 9.80 -7.44 -19.02
CA ARG A 165 9.80 -6.01 -18.64
C ARG A 165 8.52 -5.57 -17.91
N LEU A 166 7.93 -6.48 -17.14
CA LEU A 166 6.84 -6.13 -16.22
C LEU A 166 7.36 -5.24 -15.08
N PRO A 167 6.59 -4.23 -14.63
CA PRO A 167 6.91 -3.49 -13.41
C PRO A 167 7.07 -4.44 -12.20
N PRO A 168 8.14 -4.31 -11.38
CA PRO A 168 8.44 -5.22 -10.27
C PRO A 168 7.28 -5.51 -9.32
N PHE A 169 6.53 -4.46 -8.96
CA PHE A 169 5.35 -4.55 -8.12
C PHE A 169 4.28 -5.47 -8.72
N ILE A 170 4.03 -5.40 -10.03
CA ILE A 170 3.00 -6.21 -10.70
C ILE A 170 3.44 -7.68 -10.77
N ALA A 171 4.70 -7.93 -11.15
CA ALA A 171 5.25 -9.29 -11.24
C ALA A 171 5.21 -10.01 -9.87
N THR A 172 5.58 -9.32 -8.80
CA THR A 172 5.64 -9.91 -7.45
C THR A 172 4.28 -9.93 -6.74
N LEU A 173 3.35 -9.01 -7.04
CA LEU A 173 1.96 -9.08 -6.57
C LEU A 173 1.17 -10.22 -7.25
N ALA A 174 1.34 -10.43 -8.56
CA ALA A 174 0.75 -11.58 -9.22
C ALA A 174 1.29 -12.90 -8.62
N SER A 175 2.59 -12.94 -8.35
CA SER A 175 3.24 -14.10 -7.73
C SER A 175 2.84 -14.29 -6.26
N LEU A 176 2.60 -13.22 -5.48
CA LEU A 176 2.04 -13.31 -4.12
C LEU A 176 0.75 -14.16 -4.13
N VAL A 177 -0.23 -13.79 -4.96
CA VAL A 177 -1.50 -14.51 -5.05
C VAL A 177 -1.30 -15.94 -5.60
N GLY A 178 -0.48 -16.08 -6.64
CA GLY A 178 -0.21 -17.37 -7.29
C GLY A 178 0.47 -18.38 -6.35
N LEU A 179 1.58 -18.01 -5.72
CA LEU A 179 2.38 -18.86 -4.85
C LEU A 179 1.59 -19.32 -3.62
N ARG A 180 0.78 -18.44 -3.02
CA ARG A 180 -0.12 -18.82 -1.91
C ARG A 180 -1.18 -19.82 -2.36
N SER A 181 -1.77 -19.61 -3.54
CA SER A 181 -2.76 -20.53 -4.09
C SER A 181 -2.15 -21.88 -4.49
N LEU A 182 -0.93 -21.90 -5.03
CA LEU A 182 -0.18 -23.13 -5.31
C LEU A 182 0.09 -23.91 -4.01
N GLY A 183 0.48 -23.24 -2.93
CA GLY A 183 0.63 -23.88 -1.62
C GLY A 183 -0.66 -24.55 -1.13
N ARG A 184 -1.83 -23.95 -1.38
CA ARG A 184 -3.15 -24.51 -1.01
C ARG A 184 -3.57 -25.71 -1.87
N VAL A 185 -3.24 -25.72 -3.16
CA VAL A 185 -3.48 -26.88 -4.02
C VAL A 185 -2.55 -28.03 -3.61
N LEU A 186 -1.25 -27.74 -3.49
CA LEU A 186 -0.24 -28.74 -3.14
C LEU A 186 -0.51 -29.41 -1.79
N ILE A 187 -0.92 -28.66 -0.76
CA ILE A 187 -1.21 -29.24 0.55
C ILE A 187 -2.44 -30.17 0.53
N GLN A 188 -3.45 -29.84 -0.27
CA GLN A 188 -4.64 -30.69 -0.43
C GLN A 188 -4.31 -31.98 -1.20
N ASP A 189 -3.53 -31.89 -2.27
CA ASP A 189 -3.15 -33.05 -3.07
C ASP A 189 -2.18 -33.99 -2.32
N VAL A 190 -1.25 -33.44 -1.54
CA VAL A 190 -0.38 -34.22 -0.66
C VAL A 190 -1.18 -34.89 0.45
N ASN A 191 -2.13 -34.20 1.09
CA ASN A 191 -2.96 -34.80 2.13
C ASN A 191 -3.90 -35.88 1.59
N ARG A 192 -4.46 -35.72 0.38
CA ARG A 192 -5.27 -36.74 -0.31
C ARG A 192 -4.55 -38.06 -0.55
N ALA A 193 -3.21 -38.05 -0.63
CA ALA A 193 -2.41 -39.26 -0.78
C ALA A 193 -2.34 -40.11 0.50
N PHE A 194 -2.65 -39.54 1.67
CA PHE A 194 -2.51 -40.20 2.97
C PHE A 194 -3.84 -40.31 3.74
N THR A 195 -4.72 -39.31 3.61
CA THR A 195 -5.99 -39.23 4.33
C THR A 195 -7.15 -38.99 3.36
N PRO A 196 -8.31 -39.67 3.50
CA PRO A 196 -9.46 -39.47 2.61
C PRO A 196 -10.02 -38.03 2.58
N ASN A 197 -9.74 -37.24 3.61
CA ASN A 197 -10.17 -35.85 3.73
C ASN A 197 -9.09 -34.90 3.20
N ALA A 198 -9.49 -33.95 2.35
CA ALA A 198 -8.64 -32.88 1.83
C ALA A 198 -8.31 -31.82 2.91
N ASN A 199 -7.54 -32.22 3.93
CA ASN A 199 -7.04 -31.32 4.97
C ASN A 199 -6.22 -30.19 4.33
N THR A 200 -6.37 -28.96 4.85
CA THR A 200 -5.65 -27.76 4.39
C THR A 200 -4.38 -27.48 5.19
N GLN A 201 -3.90 -28.48 5.94
CA GLN A 201 -2.82 -28.36 6.92
C GLN A 201 -1.97 -29.64 6.93
N ILE A 202 -0.66 -29.51 7.14
CA ILE A 202 0.26 -30.63 7.40
C ILE A 202 0.89 -30.40 8.76
N TYR A 203 1.07 -31.47 9.54
CA TYR A 203 1.79 -31.46 10.81
C TYR A 203 2.95 -32.44 10.76
N ILE A 204 4.14 -32.00 11.19
CA ILE A 204 5.34 -32.83 11.30
C ILE A 204 5.61 -33.06 12.79
N ARG A 205 5.63 -34.33 13.24
CA ARG A 205 5.78 -34.69 14.65
C ARG A 205 7.24 -34.95 15.06
N ASP A 206 8.19 -34.46 14.29
CA ASP A 206 9.61 -34.69 14.51
C ASP A 206 10.23 -33.62 15.43
N ALA A 207 11.01 -34.07 16.41
CA ALA A 207 11.63 -33.18 17.39
C ALA A 207 12.81 -32.38 16.79
N ALA A 208 13.59 -32.98 15.88
CA ALA A 208 14.72 -32.31 15.24
C ALA A 208 14.24 -31.26 14.21
N TYR A 209 13.16 -31.54 13.47
CA TYR A 209 12.49 -30.53 12.65
C TYR A 209 12.00 -29.36 13.49
N LYS A 210 11.22 -29.62 14.56
CA LYS A 210 10.65 -28.57 15.40
C LYS A 210 11.70 -27.71 16.08
N SER A 211 12.81 -28.30 16.53
CA SER A 211 13.87 -27.55 17.23
C SER A 211 14.42 -26.41 16.37
N LEU A 212 14.51 -26.57 15.04
CA LEU A 212 14.98 -25.53 14.11
C LEU A 212 14.29 -24.18 14.27
N GLY A 213 12.98 -24.18 14.57
CA GLY A 213 12.19 -22.98 14.80
C GLY A 213 11.90 -22.71 16.28
N GLN A 214 11.70 -23.75 17.09
CA GLN A 214 11.32 -23.61 18.49
C GLN A 214 12.50 -23.19 19.39
N GLU A 215 13.71 -23.67 19.12
CA GLU A 215 14.89 -23.24 19.85
C GLU A 215 15.33 -21.85 19.40
N TRP A 216 15.08 -20.84 20.24
CA TRP A 216 15.28 -19.42 19.95
C TRP A 216 16.67 -19.07 19.36
N TYR A 217 17.70 -19.83 19.73
CA TYR A 217 19.07 -19.61 19.28
C TYR A 217 19.32 -20.10 17.84
N ILE A 218 18.55 -21.05 17.32
CA ILE A 218 18.77 -21.59 15.95
C ILE A 218 18.38 -20.55 14.90
N PRO A 219 17.18 -19.92 14.91
CA PRO A 219 16.87 -18.82 14.01
C PRO A 219 17.82 -17.62 14.18
N LEU A 220 18.29 -17.35 15.41
CA LEU A 220 19.25 -16.28 15.69
C LEU A 220 20.61 -16.53 15.03
N VAL A 221 21.19 -17.72 15.21
CA VAL A 221 22.47 -18.09 14.57
C VAL A 221 22.34 -18.06 13.05
N ILE A 222 21.23 -18.59 12.50
CA ILE A 222 20.97 -18.55 11.05
C ILE A 222 20.85 -17.10 10.57
N CYS A 223 20.13 -16.23 11.29
CA CYS A 223 20.02 -14.81 10.97
C CYS A 223 21.38 -14.10 11.00
N ILE A 224 22.22 -14.37 12.00
CA ILE A 224 23.58 -13.81 12.10
C ILE A 224 24.45 -14.26 10.92
N VAL A 225 24.40 -15.54 10.55
CA VAL A 225 25.16 -16.09 9.40
C VAL A 225 24.69 -15.46 8.09
N VAL A 226 23.37 -15.39 7.85
CA VAL A 226 22.79 -14.73 6.66
C VAL A 226 23.16 -13.24 6.65
N ALA A 227 23.06 -12.56 7.79
CA ALA A 227 23.43 -11.15 7.90
C ALA A 227 24.91 -10.92 7.59
N LEU A 228 25.82 -11.78 8.06
CA LEU A 228 27.25 -11.67 7.76
C LEU A 228 27.56 -11.91 6.27
N VAL A 229 26.92 -12.90 5.65
CA VAL A 229 27.05 -13.17 4.20
C VAL A 229 26.51 -12.01 3.37
N LEU A 230 25.32 -11.49 3.69
CA LEU A 230 24.72 -10.39 2.95
C LEU A 230 25.43 -9.05 3.23
N PHE A 231 25.92 -8.82 4.44
CA PHE A 231 26.72 -7.65 4.80
C PHE A 231 28.05 -7.62 4.03
N THR A 232 28.75 -8.76 3.94
CA THR A 232 30.00 -8.83 3.16
C THR A 232 29.74 -8.69 1.66
N LEU A 233 28.65 -9.26 1.13
CA LEU A 233 28.21 -9.07 -0.26
C LEU A 233 27.91 -7.60 -0.58
N MET A 234 27.14 -6.92 0.29
CA MET A 234 26.70 -5.55 0.03
C MET A 234 27.78 -4.50 0.32
N ARG A 235 28.57 -4.66 1.39
CA ARG A 235 29.60 -3.69 1.80
C ARG A 235 30.91 -3.85 1.03
N SER A 236 31.36 -5.09 0.83
CA SER A 236 32.74 -5.37 0.41
C SER A 236 32.84 -5.75 -1.07
N MET A 237 31.90 -6.56 -1.58
CA MET A 237 31.98 -7.07 -2.95
C MET A 237 31.60 -6.04 -4.02
N VAL A 238 32.13 -6.23 -5.23
CA VAL A 238 31.79 -5.47 -6.43
C VAL A 238 30.29 -5.54 -6.75
N THR A 239 29.68 -6.72 -6.53
CA THR A 239 28.23 -6.94 -6.71
C THR A 239 27.38 -6.00 -5.86
N GLY A 240 27.72 -5.77 -4.59
CA GLY A 240 27.00 -4.83 -3.73
C GLY A 240 27.01 -3.41 -4.31
N ARG A 241 28.19 -2.92 -4.72
CA ARG A 241 28.33 -1.59 -5.36
C ARG A 241 27.50 -1.46 -6.64
N HIS A 242 27.41 -2.51 -7.44
CA HIS A 242 26.54 -2.52 -8.63
C HIS A 242 25.04 -2.49 -8.28
N LEU A 243 24.61 -3.18 -7.21
CA LEU A 243 23.21 -3.14 -6.76
C LEU A 243 22.82 -1.73 -6.29
N TYR A 244 23.67 -1.06 -5.50
CA TYR A 244 23.46 0.35 -5.13
C TYR A 244 23.44 1.28 -6.35
N ALA A 245 24.34 1.08 -7.33
CA ALA A 245 24.38 1.91 -8.53
C ALA A 245 23.10 1.78 -9.37
N ILE A 246 22.58 0.55 -9.55
CA ILE A 246 21.33 0.29 -10.29
C ILE A 246 20.14 0.97 -9.61
N GLY A 247 20.03 0.86 -8.28
CA GLY A 247 18.95 1.50 -7.54
C GLY A 247 19.04 3.03 -7.47
N GLY A 248 20.24 3.62 -7.66
CA GLY A 248 20.41 5.06 -7.76
C GLY A 248 20.01 5.61 -9.14
N ASN A 249 20.45 4.94 -10.22
CA ASN A 249 20.04 5.24 -11.59
C ASN A 249 20.38 4.04 -12.51
N GLU A 250 19.37 3.28 -12.92
CA GLU A 250 19.56 2.09 -13.75
C GLU A 250 20.15 2.40 -15.13
N ASP A 251 19.71 3.48 -15.78
CA ASP A 251 20.17 3.86 -17.12
C ASP A 251 21.66 4.26 -17.09
N ALA A 252 22.06 5.06 -16.09
CA ALA A 252 23.46 5.40 -15.88
C ALA A 252 24.32 4.17 -15.53
N ALA A 253 23.79 3.22 -14.76
CA ALA A 253 24.46 1.95 -14.47
C ALA A 253 24.64 1.11 -15.74
N ARG A 254 23.61 1.02 -16.59
CA ARG A 254 23.66 0.30 -17.88
C ARG A 254 24.66 0.94 -18.85
N LEU A 255 24.66 2.28 -18.98
CA LEU A 255 25.63 3.03 -19.78
C LEU A 255 27.07 2.90 -19.24
N SER A 256 27.23 2.66 -17.93
CA SER A 256 28.52 2.37 -17.29
C SER A 256 28.97 0.90 -17.45
N GLY A 257 28.33 0.12 -18.33
CA GLY A 257 28.68 -1.28 -18.61
C GLY A 257 28.23 -2.30 -17.54
N ILE A 258 27.41 -1.89 -16.57
CA ILE A 258 26.89 -2.81 -15.55
C ILE A 258 25.77 -3.65 -16.15
N SER A 259 25.88 -4.98 -16.06
CA SER A 259 24.83 -5.91 -16.49
C SER A 259 23.63 -5.90 -15.52
N THR A 260 22.77 -4.87 -15.65
CA THR A 260 21.67 -4.61 -14.71
C THR A 260 20.74 -5.82 -14.55
N GLU A 261 20.45 -6.51 -15.65
CA GLU A 261 19.61 -7.72 -15.70
C GLU A 261 20.15 -8.85 -14.81
N LYS A 262 21.45 -9.16 -14.91
CA LYS A 262 22.10 -10.20 -14.09
C LYS A 262 22.13 -9.84 -12.60
N LYS A 263 22.26 -8.55 -12.27
CA LYS A 263 22.29 -8.06 -10.89
C LYS A 263 20.89 -8.01 -10.27
N LYS A 264 19.87 -7.60 -11.04
CA LYS A 264 18.45 -7.75 -10.65
C LYS A 264 18.10 -9.22 -10.43
N TRP A 265 18.52 -10.13 -11.33
CA TRP A 265 18.30 -11.57 -11.16
C TRP A 265 18.84 -12.08 -9.83
N LEU A 266 20.07 -11.72 -9.48
CA LEU A 266 20.66 -12.08 -8.18
C LEU A 266 19.87 -11.48 -7.00
N ALA A 267 19.40 -10.24 -7.10
CA ALA A 267 18.64 -9.58 -6.04
C ALA A 267 17.31 -10.32 -5.72
N TYR A 268 16.52 -10.66 -6.75
CA TYR A 268 15.27 -11.42 -6.56
C TYR A 268 15.54 -12.85 -6.09
N CYS A 269 16.61 -13.52 -6.52
CA CYS A 269 17.00 -14.82 -5.98
C CYS A 269 17.35 -14.73 -4.48
N ILE A 270 18.10 -13.71 -4.04
CA ILE A 270 18.38 -13.51 -2.61
C ILE A 270 17.08 -13.22 -1.83
N GLY A 271 16.19 -12.40 -2.38
CA GLY A 271 14.88 -12.11 -1.78
C GLY A 271 14.04 -13.36 -1.53
N THR A 272 13.84 -14.18 -2.56
CA THR A 272 13.00 -15.39 -2.46
C THR A 272 13.68 -16.53 -1.70
N MET A 273 15.01 -16.69 -1.78
CA MET A 273 15.74 -17.71 -1.00
C MET A 273 15.74 -17.39 0.50
N THR A 274 15.86 -16.12 0.89
CA THR A 274 15.76 -15.73 2.31
C THR A 274 14.32 -15.84 2.83
N ALA A 275 13.32 -15.49 2.01
CA ALA A 275 11.92 -15.79 2.32
C ALA A 275 11.64 -17.30 2.45
N ALA A 276 12.28 -18.14 1.62
CA ALA A 276 12.15 -19.59 1.73
C ALA A 276 12.80 -20.16 3.01
N LEU A 277 13.98 -19.66 3.36
CA LEU A 277 14.66 -19.99 4.62
C LEU A 277 13.82 -19.58 5.84
N ALA A 278 13.22 -18.39 5.82
CA ALA A 278 12.28 -17.97 6.86
C ALA A 278 11.01 -18.84 6.90
N GLY A 279 10.53 -19.31 5.74
CA GLY A 279 9.45 -20.29 5.62
C GLY A 279 9.73 -21.59 6.36
N ILE A 280 10.91 -22.18 6.15
CA ILE A 280 11.37 -23.39 6.86
C ILE A 280 11.41 -23.18 8.38
N LEU A 281 11.92 -22.04 8.84
CA LEU A 281 12.00 -21.70 10.27
C LEU A 281 10.63 -21.44 10.89
N TYR A 282 9.70 -20.88 10.11
CA TYR A 282 8.32 -20.65 10.53
C TYR A 282 7.53 -21.96 10.63
N SER A 283 7.62 -22.83 9.62
CA SER A 283 6.93 -24.12 9.60
C SER A 283 7.49 -25.11 10.63
N SER A 284 8.79 -25.05 10.94
CA SER A 284 9.37 -25.79 12.08
C SER A 284 8.93 -25.24 13.43
N TYR A 285 8.84 -23.91 13.61
CA TYR A 285 8.34 -23.29 14.84
C TYR A 285 6.89 -23.74 15.16
N VAL A 286 6.00 -23.67 14.17
CA VAL A 286 4.61 -24.14 14.28
C VAL A 286 4.51 -25.68 14.32
N GLY A 287 5.50 -26.38 13.76
CA GLY A 287 5.51 -27.85 13.63
C GLY A 287 4.62 -28.36 12.50
N GLY A 288 4.41 -27.55 11.46
CA GLY A 288 3.48 -27.81 10.36
C GLY A 288 3.43 -26.67 9.34
N ALA A 289 2.54 -26.78 8.36
CA ALA A 289 2.29 -25.76 7.34
C ALA A 289 0.79 -25.52 7.14
N MET A 290 0.40 -24.26 7.04
CA MET A 290 -0.98 -23.77 6.90
C MET A 290 -1.02 -22.60 5.89
N PRO A 291 -1.06 -22.86 4.57
CA PRO A 291 -0.87 -21.84 3.54
C PRO A 291 -1.95 -20.73 3.51
N ASP A 292 -3.09 -20.89 4.18
CA ASP A 292 -4.06 -19.80 4.38
C ASP A 292 -3.62 -18.78 5.44
N ARG A 293 -2.83 -19.17 6.46
CA ARG A 293 -2.44 -18.31 7.60
C ARG A 293 -0.95 -17.94 7.60
N ASP A 294 -0.07 -18.85 7.21
CA ASP A 294 1.38 -18.65 7.28
C ASP A 294 1.83 -17.44 6.46
N GLY A 295 2.75 -16.64 7.00
CA GLY A 295 3.33 -15.47 6.34
C GLY A 295 2.35 -14.37 5.90
N LEU A 296 1.09 -14.37 6.36
CA LEU A 296 0.08 -13.40 5.93
C LEU A 296 0.50 -11.96 6.30
N GLY A 297 0.65 -11.08 5.31
CA GLY A 297 1.06 -9.68 5.53
C GLY A 297 2.55 -9.51 5.88
N TYR A 298 3.34 -10.58 5.88
CA TYR A 298 4.76 -10.50 6.28
C TYR A 298 5.59 -9.72 5.26
N GLU A 299 5.16 -9.66 4.00
CA GLU A 299 5.73 -8.77 2.99
C GLU A 299 5.72 -7.29 3.42
N LEU A 300 4.67 -6.83 4.09
CA LEU A 300 4.60 -5.48 4.64
C LEU A 300 5.55 -5.33 5.83
N ASN A 301 5.71 -6.36 6.67
CA ASN A 301 6.66 -6.37 7.79
C ASN A 301 8.12 -6.30 7.29
N ALA A 302 8.45 -6.97 6.18
CA ALA A 302 9.78 -6.89 5.57
C ALA A 302 10.09 -5.49 5.03
N ILE A 303 9.15 -4.90 4.28
CA ILE A 303 9.30 -3.53 3.76
C ILE A 303 9.39 -2.53 4.91
N ALA A 304 8.56 -2.68 5.95
CA ALA A 304 8.60 -1.88 7.16
C ALA A 304 9.98 -1.94 7.83
N ALA A 305 10.47 -3.14 8.13
CA ALA A 305 11.79 -3.36 8.75
C ALA A 305 12.93 -2.78 7.91
N ALA A 306 12.88 -2.93 6.58
CA ALA A 306 13.90 -2.37 5.69
C ALA A 306 13.88 -0.83 5.65
N VAL A 307 12.70 -0.20 5.51
CA VAL A 307 12.60 1.27 5.44
C VAL A 307 12.87 1.93 6.79
N VAL A 308 12.37 1.35 7.90
CA VAL A 308 12.75 1.76 9.26
C VAL A 308 14.26 1.62 9.46
N GLY A 309 14.86 0.56 8.93
CA GLY A 309 16.29 0.34 8.86
C GLY A 309 17.08 1.30 7.96
N GLY A 310 16.42 2.28 7.32
CA GLY A 310 17.05 3.31 6.49
C GLY A 310 17.15 2.99 4.99
N CYS A 311 16.50 1.94 4.49
CA CYS A 311 16.38 1.73 3.04
C CYS A 311 15.48 2.78 2.38
N SER A 312 15.88 3.24 1.20
CA SER A 312 15.05 4.11 0.35
C SER A 312 14.18 3.28 -0.59
N LEU A 313 12.87 3.54 -0.62
CA LEU A 313 11.95 2.93 -1.60
C LEU A 313 12.24 3.37 -3.05
N ALA A 314 12.98 4.46 -3.25
CA ALA A 314 13.48 4.86 -4.57
C ALA A 314 14.72 4.06 -5.03
N GLY A 315 15.33 3.27 -4.14
CA GLY A 315 16.58 2.54 -4.37
C GLY A 315 17.85 3.30 -3.97
N GLY A 316 18.99 2.63 -4.15
CA GLY A 316 20.33 3.20 -4.02
C GLY A 316 20.82 3.49 -2.60
N LEU A 317 19.98 3.36 -1.57
CA LEU A 317 20.31 3.64 -0.17
C LEU A 317 19.75 2.56 0.78
N GLY A 318 20.54 2.20 1.80
CA GLY A 318 20.20 1.23 2.85
C GLY A 318 21.45 0.49 3.38
N THR A 319 21.36 -0.16 4.55
CA THR A 319 22.44 -1.01 5.10
C THR A 319 21.86 -2.30 5.69
N ILE A 320 22.60 -3.41 5.60
CA ILE A 320 22.19 -4.70 6.18
C ILE A 320 22.08 -4.60 7.71
N SER A 321 22.99 -3.87 8.37
CA SER A 321 22.92 -3.58 9.81
C SER A 321 21.67 -2.78 10.17
N GLY A 322 21.31 -1.78 9.38
CA GLY A 322 20.09 -1.01 9.54
C GLY A 322 18.84 -1.87 9.41
N ILE A 323 18.76 -2.75 8.40
CA ILE A 323 17.63 -3.67 8.22
C ILE A 323 17.47 -4.63 9.41
N VAL A 324 18.57 -5.19 9.94
CA VAL A 324 18.53 -6.07 11.12
C VAL A 324 18.04 -5.33 12.37
N LEU A 325 18.51 -4.09 12.59
CA LEU A 325 18.02 -3.24 13.69
C LEU A 325 16.55 -2.83 13.49
N GLY A 326 16.14 -2.56 12.24
CA GLY A 326 14.76 -2.26 11.89
C GLY A 326 13.81 -3.45 12.09
N ALA A 327 14.26 -4.67 11.81
CA ALA A 327 13.53 -5.90 12.11
C ALA A 327 13.40 -6.14 13.63
N LEU A 328 14.47 -5.91 14.39
CA LEU A 328 14.43 -5.99 15.85
C LEU A 328 13.47 -4.95 16.44
N PHE A 329 13.55 -3.69 16.00
CA PHE A 329 12.64 -2.62 16.42
C PHE A 329 11.19 -2.94 16.08
N LEU A 330 10.90 -3.38 14.85
CA LEU A 330 9.55 -3.73 14.45
C LEU A 330 9.00 -4.90 15.29
N ARG A 331 9.82 -5.90 15.59
CA ARG A 331 9.38 -7.02 16.43
C ARG A 331 9.15 -6.62 17.88
N VAL A 332 10.00 -5.76 18.44
CA VAL A 332 9.82 -5.19 19.78
C VAL A 332 8.51 -4.40 19.86
N VAL A 333 8.17 -3.60 18.84
CA VAL A 333 6.87 -2.90 18.79
C VAL A 333 5.69 -3.89 18.70
N ILE A 334 5.78 -4.91 17.83
CA ILE A 334 4.74 -5.94 17.70
C ILE A 334 4.50 -6.67 19.03
N ASP A 335 5.58 -7.08 19.72
CA ASP A 335 5.50 -7.79 21.00
C ASP A 335 4.98 -6.89 22.14
N ALA A 336 5.33 -5.60 22.13
CA ALA A 336 4.81 -4.61 23.07
C ALA A 336 3.30 -4.42 22.90
N VAL A 337 2.84 -4.21 21.67
CA VAL A 337 1.40 -4.09 21.33
C VAL A 337 0.63 -5.31 21.80
N ALA A 338 1.13 -6.51 21.51
CA ALA A 338 0.46 -7.76 21.84
C ALA A 338 0.26 -7.98 23.35
N LYS A 339 1.08 -7.33 24.20
CA LYS A 339 1.02 -7.44 25.66
C LYS A 339 0.31 -6.26 26.33
N THR A 340 0.34 -5.07 25.72
CA THR A 340 -0.35 -3.88 26.24
C THR A 340 -1.85 -3.89 25.90
N VAL A 341 -2.26 -4.46 24.77
CA VAL A 341 -3.67 -4.46 24.32
C VAL A 341 -4.44 -5.65 24.90
N LYS A 342 -5.35 -5.38 25.85
CA LYS A 342 -6.12 -6.41 26.59
C LYS A 342 -7.15 -7.18 25.76
N ASN A 343 -7.75 -6.54 24.75
CA ASN A 343 -8.83 -7.12 23.95
C ASN A 343 -8.34 -7.29 22.49
N ASN A 344 -8.40 -8.51 21.97
CA ASN A 344 -8.03 -8.86 20.59
C ASN A 344 -6.73 -8.22 20.07
N PRO A 345 -5.57 -8.41 20.73
CA PRO A 345 -4.30 -7.81 20.32
C PRO A 345 -3.93 -8.07 18.84
N ASP A 346 -4.26 -9.26 18.33
CA ASP A 346 -4.01 -9.66 16.94
C ASP A 346 -4.75 -8.78 15.90
N GLU A 347 -5.95 -8.28 16.24
CA GLU A 347 -6.76 -7.42 15.36
C GLU A 347 -6.16 -6.02 15.20
N PHE A 348 -5.55 -5.48 16.27
CA PHE A 348 -4.95 -4.15 16.27
C PHE A 348 -3.48 -4.13 15.82
N GLN A 349 -2.77 -5.28 15.85
CA GLN A 349 -1.37 -5.37 15.46
C GLN A 349 -1.12 -4.83 14.03
N GLY A 350 -1.95 -5.21 13.07
CA GLY A 350 -1.81 -4.79 11.66
C GLY A 350 -1.97 -3.27 11.47
N MET A 351 -2.88 -2.64 12.22
CA MET A 351 -3.08 -1.19 12.20
C MET A 351 -1.86 -0.43 12.72
N ILE A 352 -1.27 -0.91 13.82
CA ILE A 352 -0.13 -0.24 14.46
C ILE A 352 1.15 -0.42 13.64
N VAL A 353 1.37 -1.60 13.05
CA VAL A 353 2.44 -1.79 12.06
C VAL A 353 2.27 -0.82 10.89
N GLY A 354 1.07 -0.76 10.28
CA GLY A 354 0.78 0.14 9.16
C GLY A 354 1.06 1.62 9.48
N LEU A 355 0.61 2.10 10.64
CA LEU A 355 0.88 3.46 11.11
C LEU A 355 2.39 3.70 11.29
N LEU A 356 3.11 2.75 11.87
CA LEU A 356 4.56 2.83 12.06
C LEU A 356 5.31 2.87 10.73
N VAL A 357 4.90 2.10 9.71
CA VAL A 357 5.47 2.20 8.35
C VAL A 357 5.29 3.61 7.81
N VAL A 358 4.06 4.15 7.87
CA VAL A 358 3.76 5.50 7.35
C VAL A 358 4.62 6.56 8.06
N LEU A 359 4.74 6.49 9.39
CA LEU A 359 5.58 7.42 10.17
C LEU A 359 7.07 7.28 9.81
N ALA A 360 7.58 6.06 9.67
CA ALA A 360 8.99 5.81 9.33
C ALA A 360 9.34 6.28 7.91
N VAL A 361 8.51 5.93 6.91
CA VAL A 361 8.62 6.40 5.52
C VAL A 361 8.55 7.93 5.48
N THR A 362 7.58 8.53 6.17
CA THR A 362 7.42 9.99 6.21
C THR A 362 8.63 10.68 6.83
N PHE A 363 9.16 10.16 7.94
CA PHE A 363 10.35 10.71 8.58
C PHE A 363 11.60 10.57 7.68
N ASN A 364 11.79 9.42 7.03
CA ASN A 364 12.91 9.19 6.12
C ASN A 364 12.85 10.15 4.91
N GLU A 365 11.68 10.31 4.31
CA GLU A 365 11.43 11.23 3.19
C GLU A 365 11.67 12.70 3.60
N LEU A 366 11.18 13.12 4.77
CA LEU A 366 11.45 14.45 5.32
C LEU A 366 12.94 14.70 5.60
N ARG A 367 13.71 13.66 5.92
CA ARG A 367 15.17 13.72 6.11
C ARG A 367 15.93 13.79 4.79
N SER A 368 15.42 13.12 3.76
CA SER A 368 15.98 13.07 2.41
C SER A 368 15.86 14.41 1.66
N GLN A 369 14.78 15.16 1.90
CA GLN A 369 14.49 16.44 1.24
C GLN A 369 15.37 17.61 1.72
N LYS A 370 16.64 17.64 1.28
CA LYS A 370 17.43 18.88 1.25
C LYS A 370 17.02 19.74 0.05
N VAL A 371 16.53 20.95 0.36
CA VAL A 371 16.15 22.05 -0.54
C VAL A 371 14.78 21.90 -1.24
N GLY A 372 13.84 22.76 -0.82
CA GLY A 372 12.51 22.93 -1.43
C GLY A 372 11.39 22.83 -0.39
N ARG A 373 11.02 23.96 0.24
CA ARG A 373 10.00 24.01 1.30
C ARG A 373 8.57 23.83 0.75
N LYS A 374 8.26 22.63 0.27
CA LYS A 374 6.91 22.21 -0.14
C LYS A 374 5.96 22.40 1.05
N LYS A 375 4.84 23.10 0.83
CA LYS A 375 3.79 23.25 1.85
C LYS A 375 3.20 21.87 2.15
N PHE A 376 2.99 21.54 3.41
CA PHE A 376 2.42 20.26 3.84
C PHE A 376 0.95 20.16 3.42
N PHE A 377 0.23 21.30 3.42
CA PHE A 377 -1.15 21.40 2.98
C PHE A 377 -1.34 22.36 1.78
N PRO A 378 -0.89 22.00 0.56
CA PRO A 378 -0.96 22.87 -0.61
C PRO A 378 -2.40 23.07 -1.12
N GLY A 379 -2.76 24.33 -1.39
CA GLY A 379 -4.02 24.70 -2.06
C GLY A 379 -5.29 24.13 -1.41
N ALA A 380 -6.29 23.84 -2.25
CA ALA A 380 -7.55 23.21 -1.87
C ALA A 380 -7.38 21.74 -1.44
N LEU A 381 -6.47 20.99 -2.07
CA LEU A 381 -6.14 19.60 -1.71
C LEU A 381 -5.72 19.48 -0.24
N GLY A 382 -4.97 20.44 0.28
CA GLY A 382 -4.62 20.48 1.68
C GLY A 382 -5.79 20.74 2.65
N VAL A 383 -6.98 21.16 2.18
CA VAL A 383 -8.20 21.21 3.02
C VAL A 383 -8.87 19.82 3.04
N VAL A 384 -8.91 19.14 1.90
CA VAL A 384 -9.38 17.75 1.81
C VAL A 384 -8.55 16.85 2.75
N ASN A 385 -7.22 16.97 2.73
CA ASN A 385 -6.35 16.19 3.61
C ASN A 385 -6.62 16.46 5.11
N ILE A 386 -6.95 17.70 5.51
CA ILE A 386 -7.34 18.01 6.90
C ILE A 386 -8.61 17.25 7.27
N PHE A 387 -9.63 17.28 6.40
CA PHE A 387 -10.87 16.55 6.62
C PHE A 387 -10.64 15.03 6.69
N THR A 388 -9.90 14.46 5.74
CA THR A 388 -9.59 13.02 5.71
C THR A 388 -8.85 12.56 6.98
N LEU A 389 -7.80 13.28 7.41
CA LEU A 389 -7.05 12.96 8.62
C LEU A 389 -7.89 13.14 9.90
N THR A 390 -8.76 14.15 9.93
CA THR A 390 -9.70 14.40 11.03
C THR A 390 -10.69 13.24 11.19
N VAL A 391 -11.33 12.82 10.10
CA VAL A 391 -12.30 11.70 10.10
C VAL A 391 -11.60 10.40 10.46
N LEU A 392 -10.42 10.14 9.90
CA LEU A 392 -9.65 8.92 10.17
C LEU A 392 -9.22 8.82 11.63
N MET A 393 -8.73 9.92 12.24
CA MET A 393 -8.38 9.93 13.66
C MET A 393 -9.60 9.77 14.57
N GLY A 394 -10.77 10.32 14.18
CA GLY A 394 -12.03 10.07 14.86
C GLY A 394 -12.40 8.59 14.88
N ILE A 395 -12.39 7.93 13.71
CA ILE A 395 -12.68 6.50 13.58
C ILE A 395 -11.69 5.65 14.41
N VAL A 396 -10.39 5.93 14.34
CA VAL A 396 -9.38 5.20 15.12
C VAL A 396 -9.63 5.35 16.62
N ALA A 397 -9.96 6.54 17.11
CA ALA A 397 -10.29 6.76 18.52
C ALA A 397 -11.59 6.04 18.96
N MET A 398 -12.61 5.94 18.10
CA MET A 398 -13.81 5.13 18.36
C MET A 398 -13.46 3.64 18.49
N LEU A 399 -12.55 3.13 17.66
CA LEU A 399 -12.16 1.71 17.64
C LEU A 399 -11.26 1.31 18.80
N VAL A 400 -10.34 2.19 19.23
CA VAL A 400 -9.38 1.94 20.32
C VAL A 400 -10.00 2.13 21.71
N THR A 401 -11.09 2.90 21.83
CA THR A 401 -11.79 3.08 23.11
C THR A 401 -12.42 1.76 23.56
N SER A 402 -12.18 1.37 24.82
CA SER A 402 -12.56 0.06 25.36
C SER A 402 -14.06 -0.15 25.44
N ASP A 403 -14.51 -1.39 25.19
CA ASP A 403 -15.87 -1.84 25.48
C ASP A 403 -16.11 -1.91 26.99
N GLY A 404 -16.76 -0.86 27.53
CA GLY A 404 -17.52 -0.99 28.77
C GLY A 404 -18.81 -1.79 28.55
N GLU A 405 -19.56 -2.07 29.62
CA GLU A 405 -20.85 -2.76 29.52
C GLU A 405 -21.76 -2.14 28.44
N MET A 406 -22.53 -2.98 27.75
CA MET A 406 -23.18 -2.63 26.48
C MET A 406 -24.07 -1.38 26.52
N ALA A 407 -24.58 -0.97 27.69
CA ALA A 407 -25.36 0.24 27.88
C ALA A 407 -24.56 1.55 27.71
N TYR A 408 -23.25 1.56 28.01
CA TYR A 408 -22.43 2.78 28.03
C TYR A 408 -21.20 2.73 27.10
N GLY A 409 -20.80 1.56 26.60
CA GLY A 409 -19.66 1.42 25.70
C GLY A 409 -19.77 2.22 24.40
N TYR A 410 -20.86 2.06 23.64
CA TYR A 410 -21.02 2.74 22.34
C TYR A 410 -21.08 4.28 22.41
N PRO A 411 -21.85 4.91 23.33
CA PRO A 411 -21.82 6.36 23.51
C PRO A 411 -20.41 6.89 23.84
N LEU A 412 -19.66 6.19 24.70
CA LEU A 412 -18.30 6.56 25.08
C LEU A 412 -17.34 6.52 23.88
N LYS A 413 -17.43 5.49 23.03
CA LYS A 413 -16.66 5.39 21.77
C LYS A 413 -16.94 6.58 20.85
N ILE A 414 -18.22 6.96 20.67
CA ILE A 414 -18.61 8.11 19.83
C ILE A 414 -18.04 9.42 20.38
N VAL A 415 -18.17 9.66 21.69
CA VAL A 415 -17.62 10.88 22.34
C VAL A 415 -16.10 10.95 22.19
N ALA A 416 -15.38 9.85 22.43
CA ALA A 416 -13.93 9.78 22.23
C ALA A 416 -13.53 10.06 20.77
N GLY A 417 -14.28 9.51 19.80
CA GLY A 417 -14.11 9.80 18.38
C GLY A 417 -14.28 11.26 18.02
N CYS A 418 -15.38 11.89 18.48
CA CYS A 418 -15.65 13.31 18.25
C CYS A 418 -14.59 14.22 18.88
N ILE A 419 -14.11 13.91 20.08
CA ILE A 419 -13.02 14.65 20.75
C ILE A 419 -11.72 14.54 19.94
N ALA A 420 -11.31 13.31 19.58
CA ALA A 420 -10.08 13.08 18.83
C ALA A 420 -10.10 13.74 17.45
N ALA A 421 -11.23 13.67 16.74
CA ALA A 421 -11.45 14.39 15.49
C ALA A 421 -11.37 15.92 15.68
N GLY A 422 -12.07 16.47 16.68
CA GLY A 422 -12.06 17.91 16.96
C GLY A 422 -10.66 18.46 17.26
N VAL A 423 -9.90 17.79 18.14
CA VAL A 423 -8.51 18.15 18.46
C VAL A 423 -7.62 18.07 17.22
N THR A 424 -7.73 16.99 16.43
CA THR A 424 -6.95 16.80 15.20
C THR A 424 -7.26 17.89 14.18
N CYS A 425 -8.53 18.20 13.95
CA CYS A 425 -8.95 19.26 13.04
C CYS A 425 -8.32 20.61 13.45
N GLY A 426 -8.42 20.98 14.74
CA GLY A 426 -7.82 22.21 15.27
C GLY A 426 -6.31 22.30 15.02
N VAL A 427 -5.55 21.24 15.31
CA VAL A 427 -4.09 21.19 15.09
C VAL A 427 -3.74 21.31 13.61
N LEU A 428 -4.43 20.59 12.72
CA LEU A 428 -4.10 20.60 11.29
C LEU A 428 -4.53 21.90 10.60
N VAL A 429 -5.65 22.51 11.00
CA VAL A 429 -6.06 23.85 10.56
C VAL A 429 -5.06 24.91 11.02
N ALA A 430 -4.63 24.89 12.29
CA ALA A 430 -3.61 25.79 12.80
C ALA A 430 -2.29 25.65 12.02
N ARG A 431 -1.85 24.43 11.71
CA ARG A 431 -0.66 24.18 10.88
C ARG A 431 -0.79 24.74 9.46
N LYS A 432 -1.92 24.53 8.78
CA LYS A 432 -2.16 25.10 7.44
C LYS A 432 -2.20 26.65 7.48
N TRP A 433 -2.72 27.23 8.57
CA TRP A 433 -2.73 28.67 8.78
C TRP A 433 -1.33 29.25 9.03
N LEU A 434 -0.44 28.52 9.72
CA LEU A 434 0.98 28.89 9.85
C LEU A 434 1.71 28.79 8.48
N GLU A 435 1.42 27.77 7.67
CA GLU A 435 2.02 27.58 6.33
C GLU A 435 1.55 28.60 5.26
N SER A 436 0.51 29.37 5.54
CA SER A 436 0.04 30.44 4.64
C SER A 436 0.78 31.76 4.84
N ARG A 437 1.49 31.96 5.97
CA ARG A 437 2.24 33.18 6.26
C ARG A 437 3.66 33.14 5.71
N PRO A 438 4.13 34.17 4.97
CA PRO A 438 5.56 34.36 4.74
C PRO A 438 6.23 34.74 6.06
N ILE A 439 7.42 34.19 6.33
CA ILE A 439 8.20 34.55 7.52
C ILE A 439 9.06 35.77 7.15
N GLY A 440 8.60 36.95 7.54
CA GLY A 440 9.35 38.20 7.41
C GLY A 440 8.55 39.40 7.90
N GLY A 441 9.20 40.25 8.70
CA GLY A 441 8.80 41.65 8.93
C GLY A 441 7.54 41.88 9.77
N LEU A 442 7.74 42.17 11.06
CA LEU A 442 6.84 43.01 11.84
C LEU A 442 6.95 44.47 11.37
N ASP A 443 6.46 44.79 10.16
CA ASP A 443 6.60 46.14 9.58
C ASP A 443 5.27 46.69 9.02
N GLY A 444 4.39 47.10 9.93
CA GLY A 444 3.48 48.26 9.81
C GLY A 444 2.49 48.42 8.64
N THR A 445 2.31 47.45 7.74
CA THR A 445 1.79 47.72 6.37
C THR A 445 0.55 46.94 5.96
N LEU A 446 -0.17 47.48 4.96
CA LEU A 446 -1.08 46.87 3.94
C LEU A 446 -2.18 45.86 4.33
N LEU A 447 -2.12 45.19 5.47
CA LEU A 447 -3.05 44.16 5.93
C LEU A 447 -4.49 44.68 6.06
N GLY A 448 -4.66 45.90 6.55
CA GLY A 448 -5.97 46.58 6.62
C GLY A 448 -6.58 46.89 5.24
N ARG A 449 -5.75 47.06 4.20
CA ARG A 449 -6.24 47.23 2.81
C ARG A 449 -6.57 45.87 2.17
N TYR A 450 -5.78 44.84 2.44
CA TYR A 450 -6.03 43.48 1.95
C TYR A 450 -7.26 42.80 2.57
N LEU A 451 -7.58 43.06 3.85
CA LEU A 451 -8.82 42.55 4.46
C LEU A 451 -10.08 43.11 3.77
N LYS A 452 -10.03 44.36 3.31
CA LYS A 452 -11.13 45.00 2.57
C LYS A 452 -11.29 44.38 1.17
N ALA A 453 -10.19 44.19 0.44
CA ALA A 453 -10.18 43.49 -0.85
C ALA A 453 -10.57 42.00 -0.72
N GLY A 454 -10.21 41.35 0.39
CA GLY A 454 -10.58 39.98 0.70
C GLY A 454 -12.09 39.79 0.84
N LYS A 455 -12.79 40.74 1.46
CA LYS A 455 -14.27 40.71 1.56
C LYS A 455 -14.92 40.82 0.18
N GLU A 456 -14.49 41.76 -0.66
CA GLU A 456 -15.02 41.89 -2.03
C GLU A 456 -14.72 40.66 -2.90
N LEU A 457 -13.56 40.01 -2.71
CA LEU A 457 -13.25 38.72 -3.34
C LEU A 457 -14.15 37.59 -2.83
N TRP A 458 -14.55 37.62 -1.56
CA TRP A 458 -15.44 36.61 -0.96
C TRP A 458 -16.89 36.76 -1.44
N ASP A 459 -17.38 38.00 -1.54
CA ASP A 459 -18.71 38.28 -2.11
C ASP A 459 -18.75 37.90 -3.62
N ARG A 460 -17.66 38.18 -4.38
CA ARG A 460 -17.52 37.69 -5.76
C ARG A 460 -17.41 36.16 -5.84
N ALA A 461 -16.76 35.50 -4.89
CA ALA A 461 -16.66 34.04 -4.82
C ALA A 461 -18.01 33.38 -4.50
N LEU A 462 -18.85 34.01 -3.68
CA LEU A 462 -20.23 33.59 -3.42
C LEU A 462 -21.11 33.75 -4.67
N CYS A 463 -21.02 34.88 -5.37
CA CYS A 463 -21.70 35.06 -6.66
C CYS A 463 -21.18 34.11 -7.77
N TRP A 464 -19.90 33.72 -7.70
CA TRP A 464 -19.32 32.70 -8.58
C TRP A 464 -19.85 31.31 -8.25
N LEU A 465 -19.86 30.90 -6.97
CA LEU A 465 -20.45 29.64 -6.49
C LEU A 465 -21.91 29.50 -6.92
N ALA A 466 -22.73 30.55 -6.74
CA ALA A 466 -24.12 30.58 -7.20
C ALA A 466 -24.29 30.44 -8.73
N ASN A 467 -23.25 30.78 -9.51
CA ASN A 467 -23.22 30.65 -10.97
C ASN A 467 -22.48 29.40 -11.49
N THR A 468 -21.94 28.54 -10.61
CA THR A 468 -21.18 27.37 -11.05
C THR A 468 -22.05 26.29 -11.71
N LEU A 469 -21.39 25.47 -12.55
CA LEU A 469 -21.97 24.38 -13.33
C LEU A 469 -22.93 23.43 -12.57
N PRO A 470 -22.73 23.07 -11.28
CA PRO A 470 -23.64 22.19 -10.55
C PRO A 470 -25.06 22.73 -10.44
N ALA A 471 -25.23 24.03 -10.19
CA ALA A 471 -26.56 24.67 -10.09
C ALA A 471 -27.27 24.74 -11.45
N ARG A 472 -26.50 24.91 -12.54
CA ARG A 472 -27.03 24.82 -13.91
C ARG A 472 -27.43 23.39 -14.26
N ALA A 473 -26.60 22.39 -13.94
CA ALA A 473 -26.90 20.97 -14.16
C ALA A 473 -28.15 20.52 -13.39
N PHE A 474 -28.34 20.97 -12.15
CA PHE A 474 -29.52 20.66 -11.34
C PHE A 474 -30.81 21.32 -11.88
N ASN A 475 -30.77 22.61 -12.24
CA ASN A 475 -31.91 23.26 -12.90
C ASN A 475 -32.23 22.66 -14.28
N TYR A 476 -31.20 22.20 -14.99
CA TYR A 476 -31.35 21.51 -16.27
C TYR A 476 -31.98 20.12 -16.13
N LEU A 477 -31.60 19.39 -15.07
CA LEU A 477 -32.18 18.09 -14.70
C LEU A 477 -33.69 18.19 -14.45
N ILE A 478 -34.13 19.14 -13.62
CA ILE A 478 -35.57 19.31 -13.32
C ILE A 478 -36.35 19.63 -14.60
N ARG A 479 -35.78 20.47 -15.50
CA ARG A 479 -36.41 20.82 -16.78
C ARG A 479 -36.44 19.70 -17.82
N ASN A 480 -35.59 18.68 -17.70
CA ASN A 480 -35.45 17.59 -18.68
C ASN A 480 -35.66 16.20 -18.08
N TYR A 481 -36.33 16.11 -16.93
CA TYR A 481 -36.43 14.92 -16.09
C TYR A 481 -36.89 13.66 -16.84
N SER A 482 -37.80 13.80 -17.81
CA SER A 482 -38.32 12.73 -18.66
C SER A 482 -38.08 12.99 -20.16
N ASN A 483 -37.18 13.92 -20.51
CA ASN A 483 -36.94 14.30 -21.90
C ASN A 483 -35.85 13.43 -22.54
N PHE A 484 -36.26 12.45 -23.34
CA PHE A 484 -35.37 11.56 -24.10
C PHE A 484 -34.87 12.18 -25.43
N SER A 485 -35.44 13.32 -25.84
CA SER A 485 -35.13 13.97 -27.12
C SER A 485 -33.97 14.97 -26.99
N GLY A 486 -33.22 15.14 -28.08
CA GLY A 486 -32.03 16.00 -28.10
C GLY A 486 -30.72 15.27 -27.77
N ARG A 487 -29.65 16.05 -27.63
CA ARG A 487 -28.28 15.60 -27.34
C ARG A 487 -27.85 16.02 -25.93
N ALA A 488 -26.96 15.27 -25.29
CA ALA A 488 -26.39 15.62 -23.98
C ALA A 488 -24.86 15.65 -24.03
N THR A 489 -24.26 16.72 -23.52
CA THR A 489 -22.81 16.89 -23.42
C THR A 489 -22.19 15.92 -22.41
N ARG A 490 -20.89 15.68 -22.53
CA ARG A 490 -20.12 14.94 -21.52
C ARG A 490 -20.24 15.54 -20.12
N ALA A 491 -20.29 16.88 -20.03
CA ALA A 491 -20.34 17.58 -18.75
C ALA A 491 -21.68 17.35 -18.05
N GLU A 492 -22.80 17.48 -18.75
CA GLU A 492 -24.13 17.22 -18.20
C GLU A 492 -24.26 15.77 -17.69
N PHE A 493 -23.78 14.79 -18.47
CA PHE A 493 -23.81 13.38 -18.06
C PHE A 493 -23.00 13.13 -16.77
N TRP A 494 -21.75 13.57 -16.71
CA TRP A 494 -20.88 13.28 -15.55
C TRP A 494 -21.24 14.11 -14.31
N TRP A 495 -21.69 15.36 -14.46
CA TRP A 495 -22.19 16.15 -13.33
C TRP A 495 -23.46 15.58 -12.73
N PHE A 496 -24.40 15.09 -13.54
CA PHE A 496 -25.60 14.42 -13.04
C PHE A 496 -25.25 13.19 -12.19
N ASN A 497 -24.45 12.26 -12.75
CA ASN A 497 -24.05 11.05 -12.03
C ASN A 497 -23.28 11.36 -10.74
N LEU A 498 -22.42 12.40 -10.74
CA LEU A 498 -21.69 12.85 -9.56
C LEU A 498 -22.62 13.44 -8.48
N ILE A 499 -23.58 14.28 -8.86
CA ILE A 499 -24.54 14.88 -7.91
C ILE A 499 -25.44 13.80 -7.30
N SER A 500 -25.93 12.86 -8.11
CA SER A 500 -26.73 11.73 -7.62
C SER A 500 -25.92 10.84 -6.67
N LEU A 501 -24.66 10.52 -7.00
CA LEU A 501 -23.78 9.76 -6.13
C LEU A 501 -23.54 10.45 -4.77
N ILE A 502 -23.24 11.76 -4.79
CA ILE A 502 -23.05 12.55 -3.55
C ILE A 502 -24.33 12.56 -2.71
N PHE A 503 -25.49 12.75 -3.33
CA PHE A 503 -26.76 12.76 -2.63
C PHE A 503 -27.07 11.40 -1.97
N VAL A 504 -26.86 10.28 -2.69
CA VAL A 504 -26.97 8.93 -2.10
C VAL A 504 -26.05 8.78 -0.90
N LEU A 505 -24.78 9.17 -1.02
CA LEU A 505 -23.81 9.03 0.08
C LEU A 505 -24.20 9.87 1.30
N VAL A 506 -24.63 11.12 1.11
CA VAL A 506 -25.05 12.00 2.21
C VAL A 506 -26.30 11.47 2.90
N VAL A 507 -27.33 11.06 2.15
CA VAL A 507 -28.57 10.55 2.77
C VAL A 507 -28.39 9.13 3.33
N CYS A 508 -27.54 8.29 2.74
CA CYS A 508 -27.13 7.01 3.32
C CYS A 508 -26.47 7.21 4.68
N MET A 509 -25.47 8.09 4.77
CA MET A 509 -24.82 8.42 6.05
C MET A 509 -25.81 9.03 7.06
N GLY A 510 -26.73 9.90 6.61
CA GLY A 510 -27.78 10.46 7.45
C GLY A 510 -28.78 9.41 7.99
N LEU A 511 -29.21 8.46 7.16
CA LEU A 511 -30.14 7.40 7.55
C LEU A 511 -29.46 6.33 8.42
N LEU A 512 -28.20 5.99 8.15
CA LEU A 512 -27.39 5.13 9.02
C LEU A 512 -27.13 5.79 10.38
N TYR A 513 -26.89 7.10 10.41
CA TYR A 513 -26.80 7.88 11.65
C TYR A 513 -28.13 7.88 12.42
N LEU A 514 -29.26 8.15 11.76
CA LEU A 514 -30.58 8.09 12.39
C LEU A 514 -30.90 6.67 12.90
N GLN A 515 -30.54 5.63 12.17
CA GLN A 515 -30.69 4.24 12.60
C GLN A 515 -29.80 3.93 13.82
N ALA A 516 -28.59 4.47 13.89
CA ALA A 516 -27.71 4.34 15.05
C ALA A 516 -28.21 5.12 16.28
N VAL A 517 -28.87 6.27 16.09
CA VAL A 517 -29.39 7.12 17.17
C VAL A 517 -30.75 6.64 17.70
N PHE A 518 -31.66 6.20 16.84
CA PHE A 518 -33.04 5.83 17.22
C PHE A 518 -33.32 4.32 17.18
N GLY A 519 -32.51 3.53 16.48
CA GLY A 519 -32.75 2.08 16.28
C GLY A 519 -32.46 1.19 17.50
N GLY A 520 -32.01 1.76 18.62
CA GLY A 520 -31.82 1.04 19.89
C GLY A 520 -33.10 0.82 20.69
N ILE A 521 -34.24 1.36 20.24
CA ILE A 521 -35.51 1.38 21.01
C ILE A 521 -36.44 0.20 20.64
N GLN A 522 -36.18 -0.53 19.54
CA GLN A 522 -37.10 -1.54 19.01
C GLN A 522 -36.52 -2.97 19.02
N PRO A 523 -37.36 -4.00 19.23
CA PRO A 523 -36.93 -5.40 19.28
C PRO A 523 -36.37 -5.91 17.93
N PRO A 524 -35.59 -7.02 17.94
CA PRO A 524 -35.00 -7.58 16.72
C PRO A 524 -36.07 -8.19 15.80
N GLY A 525 -36.62 -7.36 14.92
CA GLY A 525 -37.70 -7.72 13.98
C GLY A 525 -38.42 -6.50 13.42
N GLU A 526 -38.53 -5.43 14.22
CA GLU A 526 -39.18 -4.17 13.84
C GLU A 526 -38.19 -3.04 13.52
N ARG A 527 -36.92 -3.38 13.28
CA ARG A 527 -35.87 -2.37 13.03
C ARG A 527 -36.23 -1.52 11.82
N TRP A 528 -36.25 -0.20 12.01
CA TRP A 528 -36.67 0.78 11.03
C TRP A 528 -35.89 0.67 9.70
N GLU A 529 -36.46 -0.01 8.70
CA GLU A 529 -35.85 -0.19 7.37
C GLU A 529 -35.93 1.08 6.48
N GLY A 530 -35.90 2.27 7.09
CA GLY A 530 -35.99 3.56 6.40
C GLY A 530 -34.96 3.72 5.29
N TRP A 531 -33.76 3.11 5.44
CA TRP A 531 -32.76 3.02 4.38
C TRP A 531 -33.28 2.26 3.14
N ARG A 532 -33.90 1.08 3.30
CA ARG A 532 -34.39 0.26 2.18
C ARG A 532 -35.59 0.92 1.49
N ALA A 533 -36.49 1.52 2.26
CA ALA A 533 -37.59 2.31 1.72
C ALA A 533 -37.08 3.53 0.93
N PHE A 534 -36.17 4.31 1.51
CA PHE A 534 -35.56 5.47 0.85
C PHE A 534 -34.77 5.07 -0.40
N SER A 535 -33.91 4.05 -0.33
CA SER A 535 -33.12 3.60 -1.48
C SER A 535 -34.01 3.15 -2.63
N THR A 536 -35.16 2.51 -2.33
CA THR A 536 -36.14 2.10 -3.33
C THR A 536 -36.84 3.29 -3.97
N ILE A 537 -37.37 4.22 -3.16
CA ILE A 537 -38.03 5.45 -3.64
C ILE A 537 -37.06 6.29 -4.48
N TYR A 538 -35.83 6.46 -4.01
CA TYR A 538 -34.79 7.23 -4.70
C TYR A 538 -34.35 6.59 -6.02
N THR A 539 -34.16 5.26 -6.03
CA THR A 539 -33.83 4.53 -7.27
C THR A 539 -34.94 4.66 -8.30
N LEU A 540 -36.21 4.54 -7.90
CA LEU A 540 -37.36 4.73 -8.78
C LEU A 540 -37.46 6.17 -9.29
N ALA A 541 -37.20 7.17 -8.44
CA ALA A 541 -37.18 8.57 -8.85
C ALA A 541 -36.10 8.84 -9.91
N ILE A 542 -34.87 8.38 -9.68
CA ILE A 542 -33.73 8.68 -10.55
C ILE A 542 -33.62 7.77 -11.78
N LEU A 543 -34.35 6.64 -11.83
CA LEU A 543 -34.38 5.75 -12.99
C LEU A 543 -34.72 6.49 -14.30
N ILE A 544 -35.83 7.24 -14.33
CA ILE A 544 -36.29 7.95 -15.51
C ILE A 544 -35.27 9.00 -16.02
N PRO A 545 -34.79 9.96 -15.21
CA PRO A 545 -33.79 10.93 -15.67
C PRO A 545 -32.44 10.30 -16.03
N THR A 546 -32.03 9.21 -15.37
CA THR A 546 -30.79 8.50 -15.73
C THR A 546 -30.90 7.85 -17.10
N LEU A 547 -32.03 7.20 -17.40
CA LEU A 547 -32.30 6.63 -18.72
C LEU A 547 -32.40 7.74 -19.80
N ALA A 548 -33.16 8.81 -19.53
CA ALA A 548 -33.32 9.94 -20.45
C ALA A 548 -31.97 10.60 -20.80
N LEU A 549 -31.13 10.85 -19.80
CA LEU A 549 -29.81 11.42 -20.01
C LEU A 549 -28.86 10.47 -20.74
N SER A 550 -28.94 9.16 -20.47
CA SER A 550 -28.14 8.14 -21.17
C SER A 550 -28.53 7.99 -22.64
N VAL A 551 -29.83 7.99 -22.95
CA VAL A 551 -30.34 7.99 -24.33
C VAL A 551 -29.87 9.24 -25.09
N ARG A 552 -30.03 10.43 -24.49
CA ARG A 552 -29.52 11.69 -25.06
C ARG A 552 -27.99 11.73 -25.21
N ARG A 553 -27.25 10.98 -24.39
CA ARG A 553 -25.80 10.85 -24.49
C ARG A 553 -25.39 9.94 -25.66
N LEU A 554 -26.16 8.89 -25.94
CA LEU A 554 -26.01 8.07 -27.16
C LEU A 554 -26.37 8.88 -28.41
N HIS A 555 -27.45 9.67 -28.36
CA HIS A 555 -27.85 10.59 -29.43
C HIS A 555 -26.74 11.60 -29.79
N ASP A 556 -25.98 12.11 -28.81
CA ASP A 556 -24.84 13.01 -29.05
C ASP A 556 -23.66 12.37 -29.83
N ARG A 557 -23.65 11.03 -29.93
CA ARG A 557 -22.71 10.25 -30.75
C ARG A 557 -23.37 9.61 -31.98
N GLY A 558 -24.58 10.05 -32.35
CA GLY A 558 -25.35 9.50 -33.48
C GLY A 558 -25.79 8.05 -33.28
N LYS A 559 -25.89 7.58 -32.03
CA LYS A 559 -26.28 6.21 -31.67
C LYS A 559 -27.72 6.19 -31.18
N ASN A 560 -28.46 5.15 -31.55
CA ASN A 560 -29.84 4.94 -31.12
C ASN A 560 -29.89 4.60 -29.62
N GLY A 561 -30.86 5.14 -28.87
CA GLY A 561 -31.06 4.87 -27.45
C GLY A 561 -31.18 3.37 -27.10
N TRP A 562 -31.68 2.55 -28.02
CA TRP A 562 -31.74 1.09 -27.86
C TRP A 562 -30.37 0.42 -27.65
N MET A 563 -29.25 1.09 -27.98
CA MET A 563 -27.91 0.59 -27.63
C MET A 563 -27.69 0.43 -26.13
N MET A 564 -28.50 1.04 -25.25
CA MET A 564 -28.45 0.77 -23.81
C MET A 564 -28.67 -0.72 -23.47
N LEU A 565 -29.45 -1.46 -24.28
CA LEU A 565 -29.67 -2.90 -24.08
C LEU A 565 -28.38 -3.73 -24.26
N VAL A 566 -27.35 -3.20 -24.93
CA VAL A 566 -26.04 -3.85 -25.00
C VAL A 566 -25.44 -4.02 -23.60
N GLY A 567 -25.79 -3.16 -22.63
CA GLY A 567 -25.40 -3.30 -21.22
C GLY A 567 -25.97 -4.55 -20.51
N LEU A 568 -26.93 -5.28 -21.11
CA LEU A 568 -27.37 -6.58 -20.63
C LEU A 568 -26.33 -7.68 -20.88
N ILE A 569 -25.35 -7.46 -21.77
CA ILE A 569 -24.21 -8.35 -21.98
C ILE A 569 -23.14 -8.04 -20.91
N PRO A 570 -22.87 -8.96 -19.96
CA PRO A 570 -21.92 -8.72 -18.88
C PRO A 570 -20.52 -8.37 -19.39
N VAL A 571 -19.83 -7.47 -18.69
CA VAL A 571 -18.47 -7.01 -19.00
C VAL A 571 -18.35 -6.26 -20.33
N ILE A 572 -18.50 -6.94 -21.46
CA ILE A 572 -18.26 -6.37 -22.81
C ILE A 572 -19.22 -5.21 -23.09
N GLY A 573 -20.51 -5.38 -22.81
CA GLY A 573 -21.50 -4.34 -23.07
C GLY A 573 -21.34 -3.09 -22.21
N TRP A 574 -20.89 -3.29 -20.97
CA TRP A 574 -20.56 -2.22 -20.03
C TRP A 574 -19.36 -1.41 -20.51
N VAL A 575 -18.30 -2.07 -20.98
CA VAL A 575 -17.11 -1.41 -21.55
C VAL A 575 -17.48 -0.59 -22.80
N ILE A 576 -18.31 -1.13 -23.71
CA ILE A 576 -18.75 -0.42 -24.91
C ILE A 576 -19.52 0.86 -24.56
N LEU A 577 -20.51 0.77 -23.66
CA LEU A 577 -21.30 1.93 -23.25
C LEU A 577 -20.45 2.96 -22.49
N PHE A 578 -19.55 2.52 -21.61
CA PHE A 578 -18.64 3.39 -20.88
C PHE A 578 -17.74 4.20 -21.83
N VAL A 579 -17.11 3.55 -22.82
CA VAL A 579 -16.30 4.22 -23.83
C VAL A 579 -17.12 5.28 -24.59
N ILE A 580 -18.33 4.94 -25.05
CA ILE A 580 -19.20 5.88 -25.79
C ILE A 580 -19.55 7.11 -24.95
N VAL A 581 -19.84 6.91 -23.66
CA VAL A 581 -20.16 8.00 -22.71
C VAL A 581 -18.96 8.91 -22.45
N CYS A 582 -17.73 8.38 -22.44
CA CYS A 582 -16.49 9.12 -22.25
C CYS A 582 -16.05 9.95 -23.48
N LEU A 583 -16.37 9.52 -24.71
CA LEU A 583 -15.98 10.20 -25.95
C LEU A 583 -16.61 11.59 -26.09
N ASP A 584 -15.94 12.53 -26.76
CA ASP A 584 -16.46 13.89 -26.87
C ASP A 584 -17.69 14.00 -27.81
N SER A 585 -18.43 15.12 -27.77
CA SER A 585 -19.60 15.33 -28.64
C SER A 585 -19.25 15.21 -30.13
N ALA A 586 -20.12 14.59 -30.93
CA ALA A 586 -19.90 14.47 -32.38
C ALA A 586 -19.87 15.87 -33.03
N SER A 587 -18.94 16.08 -33.97
CA SER A 587 -18.79 17.31 -34.75
C SER A 587 -20.02 17.58 -35.62
N GLY A 588 -20.42 18.86 -35.71
CA GLY A 588 -21.61 19.26 -36.45
C GLY A 588 -22.94 18.80 -35.83
N ASP A 589 -24.00 19.00 -36.59
CA ASP A 589 -25.37 18.65 -36.25
C ASP A 589 -25.66 17.20 -36.65
N ASN A 590 -26.63 16.55 -35.99
CA ASN A 590 -27.01 15.18 -36.32
C ASN A 590 -28.54 15.00 -36.25
N GLN A 591 -29.03 13.81 -36.61
CA GLN A 591 -30.47 13.49 -36.65
C GLN A 591 -31.23 13.67 -35.32
N TYR A 592 -30.53 13.89 -34.21
CA TYR A 592 -31.09 14.14 -32.88
C TYR A 592 -30.94 15.61 -32.43
N GLY A 593 -30.42 16.50 -33.27
CA GLY A 593 -30.34 17.93 -33.04
C GLY A 593 -28.95 18.55 -33.25
N SER A 594 -28.91 19.87 -33.08
CA SER A 594 -27.70 20.65 -33.26
C SER A 594 -26.64 20.39 -32.19
N ASN A 595 -25.38 20.71 -32.50
CA ASN A 595 -24.27 20.44 -31.59
C ASN A 595 -24.46 21.18 -30.25
N PRO A 596 -24.55 20.48 -29.10
CA PRO A 596 -24.82 21.12 -27.81
C PRO A 596 -23.65 21.98 -27.29
N LYS A 597 -22.50 21.99 -27.98
CA LYS A 597 -21.39 22.93 -27.72
C LYS A 597 -21.43 24.21 -28.55
N GLY A 598 -22.34 24.32 -29.53
CA GLY A 598 -22.55 25.53 -30.34
C GLY A 598 -21.43 25.89 -31.32
N ILE A 599 -20.46 25.00 -31.57
CA ILE A 599 -19.37 25.27 -32.51
C ILE A 599 -19.79 24.90 -33.93
N GLY A 600 -20.23 25.91 -34.68
CA GLY A 600 -20.16 25.88 -36.14
C GLY A 600 -18.71 26.11 -36.58
N GLY A 601 -18.16 25.17 -37.33
CA GLY A 601 -16.81 25.22 -37.90
C GLY A 601 -16.63 24.00 -38.81
N PRO A 602 -15.98 24.14 -39.99
CA PRO A 602 -16.07 23.13 -41.04
C PRO A 602 -15.40 21.81 -40.65
N SER A 603 -15.94 20.72 -41.19
CA SER A 603 -15.39 19.37 -41.08
C SER A 603 -14.01 19.26 -41.74
N PRO A 604 -13.00 18.66 -41.10
CA PRO A 604 -11.71 18.39 -41.71
C PRO A 604 -11.74 17.12 -42.58
N ASP A 605 -12.82 16.90 -43.34
CA ASP A 605 -13.06 15.71 -44.18
C ASP A 605 -14.01 16.03 -45.34
N SER A 606 -13.59 16.99 -46.18
CA SER A 606 -14.04 17.11 -47.56
C SER A 606 -12.86 17.62 -48.37
N GLY A 607 -12.20 16.73 -49.11
CA GLY A 607 -11.03 17.09 -49.90
C GLY A 607 -11.39 18.02 -51.05
N GLU A 608 -10.97 19.28 -50.97
CA GLU A 608 -10.90 20.15 -52.14
C GLU A 608 -9.65 19.78 -52.95
N GLU A 609 -9.85 19.06 -54.05
CA GLU A 609 -8.82 18.88 -55.06
C GLU A 609 -8.49 20.23 -55.71
N THR A 610 -7.24 20.67 -55.54
CA THR A 610 -6.71 21.82 -56.27
C THR A 610 -6.43 21.44 -57.73
N GLY A 611 -7.47 21.47 -58.57
CA GLY A 611 -7.34 21.42 -60.04
C GLY A 611 -7.15 22.82 -60.63
N LYS A 612 -5.99 23.08 -61.22
CA LYS A 612 -5.71 24.26 -62.06
C LYS A 612 -5.31 23.81 -63.47
N ALA A 613 -5.55 24.68 -64.46
CA ALA A 613 -5.41 24.46 -65.92
C ALA A 613 -6.54 23.58 -66.52
N GLU A 614 -7.08 23.80 -67.73
CA GLU A 614 -6.83 24.80 -68.81
C GLU A 614 -8.01 24.75 -69.82
N GLN A 615 -8.29 25.65 -70.79
CA GLN A 615 -7.72 26.94 -71.28
C GLN A 615 -8.85 27.71 -72.05
N VAL A 616 -8.53 28.78 -72.79
CA VAL A 616 -9.33 29.51 -73.82
C VAL A 616 -10.42 30.46 -73.28
N SER A 617 -10.49 31.74 -73.68
CA SER A 617 -9.76 32.49 -74.74
C SER A 617 -8.28 32.69 -74.53
#